data_AF-A0A183N978-F1
#
_entry.id   AF-A0A183N978-F1
#
_cell.length_a   1.000
_cell.length_b   1.000
_cell.length_c   1.000
_cell.angle_alpha   90.00
_cell.angle_beta   90.00
_cell.angle_gamma   90.00
#
_symmetry.space_group_name_H-M   'P 1'
#
loop_
_entity.id
_entity.type
_entity.pdbx_description
1 polymer ?
#
loop_
_entity_poly.entity_id
_entity_poly.type
_entity_poly.pdbx_seq_one_letter_code
_entity_poly.pdbx_strand_id
1 'polypeptide(L)'
;MDPKSYHSLCLSGPNTSTIEPYEAALVKAARTMGYVFTTRTPTEVVVKIRGVEKRYGILHVLDFTSFRKRMGVVVREPNGRISVMVKGAICDILKLLSTDNA
;
A
#
# COMPACT_ATOMS: atom_id res chain seq x y z
N MET A 1 9.75 18.21 -7.88
CA MET A 1 8.51 17.68 -7.27
C MET A 1 8.62 17.82 -5.77
N ASP A 2 7.61 18.41 -5.15
CA ASP A 2 7.58 18.89 -3.76
C ASP A 2 7.52 17.72 -2.75
N PRO A 3 8.27 17.74 -1.63
CA PRO A 3 8.18 16.75 -0.55
C PRO A 3 6.74 16.51 -0.01
N LYS A 4 5.81 17.44 -0.21
CA LYS A 4 4.39 17.24 0.15
C LYS A 4 3.65 16.22 -0.73
N SER A 5 4.13 15.93 -1.95
CA SER A 5 3.49 14.93 -2.83
C SER A 5 3.66 13.49 -2.36
N TYR A 6 4.70 13.18 -1.59
CA TYR A 6 4.88 11.83 -1.04
C TYR A 6 3.80 11.47 -0.01
N HIS A 7 3.23 12.50 0.62
CA HIS A 7 2.30 12.38 1.73
C HIS A 7 1.00 11.64 1.39
N SER A 8 0.48 11.82 0.16
CA SER A 8 -0.75 11.15 -0.24
C SER A 8 -0.54 9.73 -0.78
N LEU A 9 0.70 9.30 -1.02
CA LEU A 9 0.95 8.03 -1.74
C LEU A 9 1.13 6.81 -0.82
N CYS A 10 1.09 7.01 0.50
CA CYS A 10 1.14 5.90 1.45
C CYS A 10 -0.19 5.16 1.55
N LEU A 11 -0.08 3.87 1.89
CA LEU A 11 -1.21 2.99 2.18
C LEU A 11 -1.83 3.26 3.56
N SER A 12 -1.27 4.21 4.32
CA SER A 12 -1.86 4.68 5.56
C SER A 12 -3.25 5.29 5.29
N GLY A 13 -4.17 5.10 6.25
CA GLY A 13 -5.54 5.56 6.13
C GLY A 13 -5.65 7.07 5.88
N PRO A 14 -6.82 7.56 5.42
CA PRO A 14 -7.05 8.96 5.08
C PRO A 14 -6.83 9.97 6.24
N ASN A 15 -6.55 9.50 7.45
CA ASN A 15 -6.50 10.30 8.68
C ASN A 15 -5.08 10.50 9.27
N THR A 16 -4.02 9.99 8.62
CA THR A 16 -2.64 10.19 9.13
C THR A 16 -1.89 11.24 8.32
N SER A 17 -1.69 12.41 8.92
CA SER A 17 -0.91 13.53 8.38
C SER A 17 0.61 13.36 8.56
N THR A 18 1.09 12.14 8.78
CA THR A 18 2.52 11.83 8.93
C THR A 18 2.80 10.45 8.37
N ILE A 19 3.79 10.37 7.48
CA ILE A 19 4.29 9.10 6.94
C ILE A 19 5.32 8.55 7.92
N GLU A 20 5.13 7.30 8.33
CA GLU A 20 6.14 6.56 9.09
C GLU A 20 7.45 6.45 8.29
N PRO A 21 8.63 6.72 8.88
CA PRO A 21 9.91 6.78 8.16
C PRO A 21 10.21 5.56 7.28
N TYR A 22 9.82 4.37 7.74
CA TYR A 22 10.01 3.12 7.02
C TYR A 22 9.15 3.03 5.75
N GLU A 23 7.93 3.59 5.77
CA GLU A 23 7.04 3.60 4.59
C GLU A 23 7.59 4.53 3.50
N ALA A 24 8.10 5.70 3.89
CA ALA A 24 8.75 6.61 2.96
C ALA A 24 9.97 5.96 2.28
N ALA A 25 10.78 5.21 3.03
CA ALA A 25 11.93 4.50 2.49
C ALA A 25 11.52 3.42 1.46
N LEU A 26 10.46 2.66 1.75
CA LEU A 26 9.92 1.65 0.82
C LEU A 26 9.42 2.28 -0.49
N VAL A 27 8.66 3.37 -0.42
CA VAL A 27 8.19 4.09 -1.61
C VAL A 27 9.35 4.65 -2.42
N LYS A 28 10.40 5.16 -1.75
CA LYS A 28 11.61 5.67 -2.41
C LYS A 28 12.36 4.56 -3.16
N ALA A 29 12.50 3.38 -2.55
CA ALA A 29 13.13 2.21 -3.19
C ALA A 29 12.29 1.67 -4.36
N ALA A 30 10.97 1.61 -4.22
CA ALA A 30 10.07 1.22 -5.31
C ALA A 30 10.23 2.14 -6.54
N ARG A 31 10.38 3.45 -6.30
CA ARG A 31 10.62 4.43 -7.37
C ARG A 31 11.91 4.16 -8.13
N THR A 32 13.01 3.86 -7.43
CA THR A 32 14.29 3.54 -8.11
C THR A 32 14.20 2.26 -8.94
N MET A 33 13.25 1.38 -8.63
CA MET A 33 12.96 0.17 -9.41
C MET A 33 11.92 0.38 -10.53
N GLY A 34 11.48 1.62 -10.77
CA GLY A 34 10.53 1.97 -11.82
C GLY A 34 9.06 1.82 -11.45
N TYR A 35 8.74 1.72 -10.15
CA TYR A 35 7.38 1.75 -9.62
C TYR A 35 7.11 3.10 -8.97
N VAL A 36 6.45 3.99 -9.70
CA VAL A 36 6.21 5.36 -9.26
C VAL A 36 4.76 5.52 -8.86
N PHE A 37 4.49 5.73 -7.58
CA PHE A 37 3.18 6.16 -7.12
C PHE A 37 2.98 7.60 -7.59
N THR A 38 1.88 7.89 -8.30
CA THR A 38 1.63 9.22 -8.90
C THR A 38 0.46 9.94 -8.26
N THR A 39 -0.66 9.25 -8.02
CA THR A 39 -1.89 9.87 -7.53
C THR A 39 -2.57 8.96 -6.52
N ARG A 40 -3.13 9.58 -5.47
CA ARG A 40 -4.02 8.94 -4.51
C ARG A 40 -5.28 9.77 -4.38
N THR A 41 -6.42 9.10 -4.52
CA THR A 41 -7.74 9.59 -4.07
C THR A 41 -8.23 8.61 -2.99
N PRO A 42 -9.25 8.95 -2.17
CA PRO A 42 -9.79 8.03 -1.17
C PRO A 42 -10.14 6.63 -1.72
N THR A 43 -10.53 6.54 -3.00
CA THR A 43 -11.00 5.33 -3.67
C THR A 43 -10.05 4.75 -4.72
N GLU A 44 -8.91 5.38 -5.00
CA GLU A 44 -7.98 4.93 -6.05
C GLU A 44 -6.52 5.27 -5.74
N VAL A 45 -5.60 4.39 -6.16
CA VAL A 45 -4.16 4.67 -6.33
C VAL A 45 -3.77 4.52 -7.79
N VAL A 46 -3.04 5.48 -8.32
CA VAL A 46 -2.40 5.40 -9.63
C VAL A 46 -0.91 5.14 -9.44
N VAL A 47 -0.42 4.09 -10.10
CA VAL A 47 0.99 3.68 -10.09
C VAL A 47 1.49 3.58 -11.52
N LYS A 48 2.56 4.31 -11.84
CA LYS A 48 3.28 4.19 -13.10
C LYS A 48 4.35 3.11 -12.96
N ILE A 49 4.11 1.96 -13.59
CA ILE A 49 5.00 0.80 -13.58
C ILE A 49 5.77 0.78 -14.89
N ARG A 50 7.08 1.06 -14.83
CA ARG A 50 7.98 1.08 -16.00
C ARG A 50 7.44 1.91 -17.17
N GLY A 51 6.84 3.05 -16.86
CA GLY A 51 6.27 3.95 -17.87
C GLY A 51 4.76 3.77 -18.13
N VAL A 52 4.17 2.64 -17.75
CA VAL A 52 2.74 2.35 -17.97
C VAL A 52 1.93 2.66 -16.72
N GLU A 53 0.91 3.50 -16.85
CA GLU A 53 0.00 3.80 -15.74
C GLU A 53 -0.96 2.65 -15.48
N LYS A 54 -1.08 2.29 -14.20
CA LYS A 54 -2.03 1.31 -13.69
C LYS A 54 -2.84 1.92 -12.56
N ARG A 55 -4.14 1.64 -12.57
CA ARG A 55 -5.10 2.14 -11.57
C ARG A 55 -5.53 1.00 -10.66
N TYR A 56 -5.47 1.24 -9.38
CA TYR A 56 -5.87 0.30 -8.34
C TYR A 56 -7.01 0.92 -7.54
N GLY A 57 -8.20 0.33 -7.63
CA GLY A 57 -9.35 0.75 -6.84
C GLY A 57 -9.17 0.35 -5.38
N ILE A 58 -9.38 1.26 -4.45
CA ILE A 58 -9.32 1.00 -3.01
C ILE A 58 -10.74 0.70 -2.54
N LEU A 59 -10.96 -0.54 -2.14
CA LEU A 59 -12.26 -0.99 -1.67
C LEU A 59 -12.38 -0.81 -0.15
N HIS A 60 -11.28 -1.05 0.57
CA HIS A 60 -11.26 -0.88 2.02
C HIS A 60 -9.84 -0.68 2.55
N VAL A 61 -9.69 0.13 3.59
CA VAL A 61 -8.43 0.30 4.31
C VAL A 61 -8.62 -0.23 5.73
N LEU A 62 -7.76 -1.15 6.13
CA LEU A 62 -7.72 -1.73 7.46
C LEU A 62 -6.59 -1.03 8.22
N ASP A 63 -6.95 -0.01 9.00
CA ASP A 63 -5.98 0.77 9.75
C ASP A 63 -5.21 -0.08 10.77
N PHE A 64 -3.99 0.38 11.05
CA PHE A 64 -3.17 -0.21 12.10
C PHE A 64 -3.87 -0.08 13.45
N THR A 65 -3.92 -1.18 14.20
CA THR A 65 -4.33 -1.16 15.60
C THR A 65 -3.27 -1.87 16.44
N SER A 66 -3.03 -1.40 17.65
CA SER A 66 -2.07 -2.01 18.59
C SER A 66 -2.40 -3.47 18.91
N PHE A 67 -3.70 -3.83 18.85
CA PHE A 67 -4.16 -5.22 18.97
C PHE A 67 -3.77 -6.09 17.77
N ARG A 68 -3.90 -5.58 16.53
CA ARG A 68 -3.64 -6.36 15.30
C ARG A 68 -2.18 -6.31 14.85
N LYS A 69 -1.42 -5.27 15.24
CA LYS A 69 -0.01 -5.02 14.88
C LYS A 69 0.29 -5.05 13.37
N ARG A 70 -0.73 -4.78 12.54
CA ARG A 70 -0.66 -4.78 11.07
C ARG A 70 -1.69 -3.85 10.47
N MET A 71 -1.42 -3.41 9.26
CA MET A 71 -2.26 -2.59 8.39
C MET A 71 -2.54 -3.37 7.11
N GLY A 72 -3.75 -3.25 6.56
CA GLY A 72 -4.12 -3.91 5.32
C GLY A 72 -4.90 -3.00 4.38
N VAL A 73 -4.93 -3.36 3.11
CA VAL A 73 -5.77 -2.71 2.10
C VAL A 73 -6.40 -3.77 1.22
N VAL A 74 -7.68 -3.61 0.92
CA VAL A 74 -8.40 -4.40 -0.07
C VAL A 74 -8.43 -3.58 -1.35
N VAL A 75 -7.83 -4.10 -2.42
CA VAL A 75 -7.69 -3.41 -3.69
C VAL A 75 -8.32 -4.21 -4.83
N ARG A 76 -8.89 -3.49 -5.81
CA ARG A 76 -9.23 -4.01 -7.12
C ARG A 76 -8.11 -3.66 -8.09
N GLU A 77 -7.48 -4.68 -8.65
CA GLU A 77 -6.44 -4.57 -9.66
C GLU A 77 -7.00 -4.16 -11.04
N PRO A 78 -6.15 -3.67 -11.97
CA PRO A 78 -6.57 -3.33 -13.33
C PRO A 78 -7.23 -4.46 -14.12
N ASN A 79 -6.90 -5.72 -13.81
CA ASN A 79 -7.49 -6.91 -14.43
C ASN A 79 -8.83 -7.34 -13.78
N GLY A 80 -9.35 -6.57 -12.82
CA GLY A 80 -10.58 -6.87 -12.08
C GLY A 80 -10.39 -7.78 -10.87
N ARG A 81 -9.21 -8.36 -10.65
CA ARG A 81 -8.91 -9.20 -9.48
C ARG A 81 -8.99 -8.37 -8.20
N ILE A 82 -9.56 -8.96 -7.15
CA ILE A 82 -9.56 -8.37 -5.81
C ILE A 82 -8.43 -9.02 -5.02
N SER A 83 -7.56 -8.18 -4.45
CA SER A 83 -6.39 -8.61 -3.70
C SER A 83 -6.36 -7.91 -2.34
N VAL A 84 -5.96 -8.64 -1.30
CA VAL A 84 -5.71 -8.08 0.03
C VAL A 84 -4.20 -7.98 0.22
N MET A 85 -3.71 -6.78 0.49
CA MET A 85 -2.30 -6.54 0.79
C MET A 85 -2.16 -6.15 2.25
N VAL A 86 -1.21 -6.76 2.95
CA VAL A 86 -0.99 -6.55 4.39
C VAL A 86 0.48 -6.21 4.65
N LYS A 87 0.72 -5.24 5.53
CA LYS A 87 2.04 -4.93 6.10
C LYS A 87 1.97 -4.88 7.63
N GLY A 88 3.00 -5.36 8.30
CA GLY A 88 3.01 -5.53 9.74
C GLY A 88 4.23 -6.31 10.22
N ALA A 89 4.29 -6.61 11.52
CA ALA A 89 5.38 -7.40 12.09
C ALA A 89 5.38 -8.83 11.52
N ILE A 90 6.56 -9.34 11.18
CA ILE A 90 6.74 -10.69 10.60
C ILE A 90 6.04 -11.75 11.46
N CYS A 91 6.27 -11.74 12.79
CA CYS A 91 5.66 -12.70 13.71
C CYS A 91 4.13 -12.71 13.68
N ASP A 92 3.49 -11.59 13.34
CA ASP A 92 2.03 -11.47 13.28
C ASP A 92 1.46 -11.77 11.90
N ILE A 93 2.25 -11.61 10.83
CA ILE A 93 1.88 -12.01 9.47
C ILE A 93 2.06 -13.53 9.30
N LEU A 94 3.14 -14.11 9.81
CA LEU A 94 3.44 -15.54 9.67
C LEU A 94 2.29 -16.43 10.18
N LYS A 95 1.58 -16.00 11.22
CA LYS A 95 0.40 -16.69 11.78
C LYS A 95 -0.78 -16.78 10.81
N LEU A 96 -0.80 -15.98 9.75
CA LEU A 96 -1.88 -15.93 8.76
C LEU A 96 -1.58 -16.69 7.47
N LEU A 97 -0.34 -17.16 7.29
CA LEU A 97 0.01 -17.91 6.10
C LEU A 97 -0.67 -19.28 6.17
N SER A 98 -1.34 -19.67 5.08
CA SER A 98 -1.87 -21.02 4.97
C SER A 98 -0.71 -22.00 5.08
N THR A 99 -0.89 -23.05 5.88
CA THR A 99 0.09 -24.15 5.96
C THR A 99 -0.03 -25.09 4.75
N ASP A 100 -1.08 -24.93 3.96
CA ASP A 100 -1.31 -25.69 2.75
C ASP A 100 -0.56 -25.07 1.57
N ASN A 101 0.57 -25.68 1.24
CA ASN A 101 1.07 -25.72 -0.14
C ASN A 101 0.45 -26.96 -0.80
N ALA A 102 -0.80 -26.85 -1.26
CA ALA A 102 -1.46 -27.87 -2.06
C ALA A 102 -1.76 -27.31 -3.46
#